data_AF-A6E7Z4-F1
#
_entry.id   AF-A6E7Z4-F1
#
_cell.length_a   1.000
_cell.length_b   1.000
_cell.length_c   1.000
_cell.angle_alpha   90.00
_cell.angle_beta   90.00
_cell.angle_gamma   90.00
#
_symmetry.space_group_name_H-M   'P 1'
#
loop_
_entity.id
_entity.type
_entity.pdbx_description
1 polymer ?
#
loop_
_entity_poly.entity_id
_entity_poly.type
_entity_poly.pdbx_seq_one_letter_code
_entity_poly.pdbx_strand_id
1 'polypeptide(L)'
;MKINLYPNFDEVFTDETLKGIFYPLCSLTLEKYPNKVFHFISSNGLWMDEDFEIKNNTVNYTLFDIVDNKYKFNGNIQLYKGYRYAKDVVDKLQNDFDLNGKYYIETRTQTEDYIEKQKRNLALETDDDFDVDYYIQTFYEFSINKLNFELTNEFGAFREIIDDWPGRDQISPVVYDETTDELKGALNDYDKPDIDNIDTFEVIGKIVGFEFFTDGNDILLFYSRSCKILCINSYS
;
A
#
# COMPACT_ATOMS: atom_id res chain seq x y z
N MET A 1 0.24 -19.42 9.64
CA MET A 1 -0.10 -18.12 9.02
C MET A 1 -0.56 -18.32 7.58
N LYS A 2 -1.62 -17.63 7.12
CA LYS A 2 -2.08 -17.65 5.72
C LYS A 2 -2.06 -16.24 5.15
N ILE A 3 -1.41 -16.05 4.00
CA ILE A 3 -1.32 -14.77 3.28
C ILE A 3 -2.07 -14.87 1.96
N ASN A 4 -2.82 -13.82 1.63
CA ASN A 4 -3.45 -13.61 0.32
C ASN A 4 -2.95 -12.27 -0.23
N LEU A 5 -2.14 -12.30 -1.29
CA LEU A 5 -1.59 -11.10 -1.92
C LEU A 5 -2.65 -10.37 -2.77
N TYR A 6 -2.53 -9.05 -2.87
CA TYR A 6 -3.33 -8.17 -3.73
C TYR A 6 -4.86 -8.37 -3.63
N PRO A 7 -5.44 -8.37 -2.41
CA PRO A 7 -6.89 -8.49 -2.25
C PRO A 7 -7.61 -7.35 -2.98
N ASN A 8 -8.86 -7.58 -3.37
CA ASN A 8 -9.65 -6.53 -3.99
C ASN A 8 -9.98 -5.43 -2.96
N PHE A 9 -10.16 -4.21 -3.46
CA PHE A 9 -10.42 -3.06 -2.59
C PHE A 9 -11.66 -3.24 -1.72
N ASP A 10 -12.73 -3.79 -2.29
CA ASP A 10 -13.99 -4.06 -1.60
C ASP A 10 -13.92 -5.23 -0.61
N GLU A 11 -12.89 -6.07 -0.67
CA GLU A 11 -12.60 -7.08 0.36
C GLU A 11 -11.95 -6.47 1.59
N VAL A 12 -11.29 -5.31 1.45
CA VAL A 12 -10.50 -4.66 2.52
C VAL A 12 -11.24 -3.52 3.18
N PHE A 13 -11.95 -2.66 2.43
CA PHE A 13 -12.58 -1.46 2.98
C PHE A 13 -14.10 -1.56 3.01
N THR A 14 -14.73 -0.89 3.99
CA THR A 14 -16.20 -0.87 4.12
C THR A 14 -16.91 -0.04 3.06
N ASP A 15 -16.20 0.90 2.43
CA ASP A 15 -16.70 1.81 1.40
C ASP A 15 -15.54 2.34 0.53
N GLU A 16 -15.88 3.11 -0.50
CA GLU A 16 -14.92 3.61 -1.50
C GLU A 16 -14.19 4.90 -1.11
N THR A 17 -14.28 5.38 0.13
CA THR A 17 -13.69 6.67 0.55
C THR A 17 -12.19 6.73 0.30
N LEU A 18 -11.50 5.59 0.42
CA LEU A 18 -10.04 5.48 0.26
C LEU A 18 -9.62 4.95 -1.12
N LYS A 19 -10.55 4.82 -2.07
CA LYS A 19 -10.26 4.31 -3.41
C LYS A 19 -9.32 5.28 -4.13
N GLY A 20 -8.19 4.74 -4.61
CA GLY A 20 -7.12 5.53 -5.22
C GLY A 20 -6.18 6.19 -4.22
N ILE A 21 -6.49 6.17 -2.92
CA ILE A 21 -5.59 6.67 -1.86
C ILE A 21 -4.79 5.51 -1.28
N PHE A 22 -5.45 4.39 -0.97
CA PHE A 22 -4.80 3.21 -0.41
C PHE A 22 -4.79 2.04 -1.37
N TYR A 23 -3.65 1.36 -1.41
CA TYR A 23 -3.43 0.08 -2.08
C TYR A 23 -3.58 -1.07 -1.07
N PRO A 24 -4.50 -2.02 -1.30
CA PRO A 24 -4.53 -3.27 -0.58
C PRO A 24 -3.36 -4.17 -0.99
N LEU A 25 -2.43 -4.43 -0.07
CA LEU A 25 -1.18 -5.13 -0.37
C LEU A 25 -1.29 -6.62 -0.13
N CYS A 26 -1.74 -7.00 1.06
CA CYS A 26 -2.04 -8.39 1.38
C CYS A 26 -3.07 -8.51 2.50
N SER A 27 -3.73 -9.65 2.55
CA SER A 27 -4.59 -10.08 3.66
C SER A 27 -3.95 -11.25 4.40
N LEU A 28 -4.18 -11.30 5.70
CA LEU A 28 -3.52 -12.19 6.63
C LEU A 28 -4.55 -12.84 7.56
N THR A 29 -4.45 -14.15 7.72
CA THR A 29 -5.12 -14.89 8.80
C THR A 29 -4.08 -15.53 9.70
N LEU A 30 -4.22 -15.25 11.00
CA LEU A 30 -3.32 -15.76 12.04
C LEU A 30 -4.00 -16.85 12.85
N GLU A 31 -3.24 -17.86 13.27
CA GLU A 31 -3.76 -18.95 14.11
C GLU A 31 -4.26 -18.44 15.46
N LYS A 32 -3.61 -17.41 16.02
CA LYS A 32 -4.08 -16.72 17.24
C LYS A 32 -5.42 -16.00 17.07
N TYR A 33 -5.82 -15.70 15.83
CA TYR A 33 -7.04 -14.97 15.49
C TYR A 33 -7.77 -15.64 14.30
N PRO A 34 -8.28 -16.88 14.46
CA PRO A 34 -8.70 -17.71 13.33
C PRO A 34 -9.92 -17.17 12.57
N ASN A 35 -10.70 -16.28 13.20
CA ASN A 35 -11.89 -15.66 12.61
C ASN A 35 -11.67 -14.21 12.18
N LYS A 36 -10.42 -13.71 12.23
CA LYS A 36 -10.08 -12.35 11.83
C LYS A 36 -9.20 -12.36 10.59
N VAL A 37 -9.45 -11.38 9.73
CA VAL A 37 -8.57 -11.06 8.61
C VAL A 37 -7.94 -9.70 8.91
N PHE A 38 -6.62 -9.64 8.76
CA PHE A 38 -5.85 -8.41 8.85
C PHE A 38 -5.38 -8.04 7.44
N HIS A 39 -5.44 -6.76 7.11
CA HIS A 39 -5.00 -6.23 5.83
C HIS A 39 -3.81 -5.30 6.04
N PHE A 40 -2.76 -5.53 5.26
CA PHE A 40 -1.72 -4.53 5.04
C PHE A 40 -2.15 -3.66 3.87
N ILE A 41 -2.07 -2.36 4.07
CA ILE A 41 -2.46 -1.34 3.11
C ILE A 41 -1.36 -0.28 3.08
N SER A 42 -1.20 0.41 1.96
CA SER A 42 -0.26 1.53 1.86
C SER A 42 -0.91 2.69 1.14
N SER A 43 -0.62 3.91 1.59
CA SER A 43 -0.99 5.16 0.91
C SER A 43 0.13 5.70 0.01
N ASN A 44 1.10 4.85 -0.35
CA ASN A 44 2.14 5.18 -1.32
C ASN A 44 1.55 5.80 -2.59
N GLY A 45 2.33 6.65 -3.26
CA GLY A 45 1.89 7.38 -4.45
C GLY A 45 1.20 8.71 -4.16
N LEU A 46 0.86 9.00 -2.89
CA LEU A 46 0.39 10.32 -2.47
C LEU A 46 1.27 10.85 -1.34
N TRP A 47 1.66 12.12 -1.47
CA TRP A 47 2.26 12.86 -0.37
C TRP A 47 1.21 13.14 0.71
N MET A 48 1.67 13.27 1.96
CA MET A 48 0.80 13.63 3.08
C MET A 48 1.09 15.08 3.52
N ASP A 49 0.06 15.74 4.04
CA ASP A 49 0.19 17.07 4.65
C ASP A 49 0.72 16.94 6.09
N GLU A 50 2.00 17.23 6.27
CA GLU A 50 2.69 17.18 7.57
C GLU A 50 2.11 18.14 8.61
N ASP A 51 1.47 19.23 8.16
CA ASP A 51 0.80 20.18 9.05
C ASP A 51 -0.64 19.73 9.42
N PHE A 52 -1.13 18.66 8.79
CA PHE A 52 -2.47 18.12 9.02
C PHE A 52 -2.43 16.93 9.98
N GLU A 53 -2.72 17.18 11.26
CA GLU A 53 -2.80 16.10 12.25
C GLU A 53 -4.19 15.99 12.87
N ILE A 54 -4.75 14.78 12.84
CA ILE A 54 -5.92 14.45 13.65
C ILE A 54 -5.72 13.10 14.34
N LYS A 55 -6.48 12.88 15.42
CA LYS A 55 -6.39 11.67 16.26
C LYS A 55 -6.46 10.33 15.49
N ASN A 56 -7.13 10.31 14.33
CA ASN A 56 -7.38 9.08 13.58
C ASN A 56 -6.42 8.88 12.40
N ASN A 57 -5.67 9.89 11.99
CA ASN A 57 -4.59 9.77 11.01
C ASN A 57 -3.66 10.99 11.02
N THR A 58 -2.38 10.72 10.87
CA THR A 58 -1.30 11.69 10.68
C THR A 58 -0.36 11.14 9.59
N VAL A 59 0.72 11.85 9.28
CA VAL A 59 1.73 11.36 8.33
C VAL A 59 2.37 10.02 8.76
N ASN A 60 2.41 9.76 10.07
CA ASN A 60 3.06 8.56 10.62
C ASN A 60 2.11 7.38 10.74
N TYR A 61 0.80 7.61 10.87
CA TYR A 61 -0.13 6.52 11.11
C TYR A 61 -1.55 6.78 10.59
N THR A 62 -2.30 5.70 10.42
CA THR A 62 -3.74 5.72 10.16
C THR A 62 -4.46 4.68 11.01
N LEU A 63 -5.57 5.08 11.62
CA LEU A 63 -6.38 4.24 12.49
C LEU A 63 -7.69 3.84 11.80
N PHE A 64 -8.03 2.56 11.91
CA PHE A 64 -9.25 1.96 11.37
C PHE A 64 -10.01 1.22 12.46
N ASP A 65 -11.34 1.21 12.34
CA ASP A 65 -12.16 0.20 13.03
C ASP A 65 -12.31 -1.04 12.14
N ILE A 66 -12.44 -2.21 12.75
CA ILE A 66 -12.73 -3.46 12.04
C ILE A 66 -14.24 -3.72 12.07
N VAL A 67 -14.86 -3.84 10.91
CA VAL A 67 -16.28 -4.20 10.72
C VAL A 67 -16.36 -5.34 9.72
N ASP A 68 -16.82 -6.51 10.17
CA ASP A 68 -16.92 -7.74 9.35
C ASP A 68 -15.63 -8.05 8.57
N ASN A 69 -14.50 -8.00 9.29
CA ASN A 69 -13.14 -8.17 8.77
C ASN A 69 -12.67 -7.11 7.76
N LYS A 70 -13.46 -6.06 7.50
CA LYS A 70 -13.07 -4.91 6.68
C LYS A 70 -12.67 -3.72 7.55
N TYR A 71 -11.92 -2.80 6.96
CA TYR A 71 -11.45 -1.58 7.59
C TYR A 71 -12.41 -0.45 7.30
N LYS A 72 -12.92 0.14 8.37
CA LYS A 72 -13.69 1.38 8.34
C LYS A 72 -12.77 2.53 8.70
N PHE A 73 -12.60 3.44 7.75
CA PHE A 73 -11.81 4.65 7.93
C PHE A 73 -12.59 5.67 8.76
N ASN A 74 -11.95 6.22 9.79
CA ASN A 74 -12.51 7.29 10.63
C ASN A 74 -11.64 8.55 10.62
N GLY A 75 -10.63 8.61 9.75
CA GLY A 75 -9.75 9.75 9.59
C GLY A 75 -10.32 10.83 8.67
N ASN A 76 -9.44 11.72 8.22
CA ASN A 76 -9.77 12.75 7.24
C ASN A 76 -8.88 12.57 6.02
N ILE A 77 -9.52 12.42 4.85
CA ILE A 77 -8.83 12.24 3.57
C ILE A 77 -8.02 13.46 3.13
N GLN A 78 -8.28 14.64 3.72
CA GLN A 78 -7.52 15.86 3.45
C GLN A 78 -6.03 15.74 3.80
N LEU A 79 -5.67 14.79 4.66
CA LEU A 79 -4.27 14.45 4.93
C LEU A 79 -3.52 14.07 3.64
N TYR A 80 -4.17 13.40 2.69
CA TYR A 80 -3.52 12.89 1.49
C TYR A 80 -3.59 13.95 0.37
N LYS A 81 -2.45 14.55 0.06
CA LYS A 81 -2.32 15.56 -0.99
C LYS A 81 -2.73 14.93 -2.33
N GLY A 82 -3.72 15.53 -3.00
CA GLY A 82 -4.29 15.00 -4.24
C GLY A 82 -5.51 14.09 -4.06
N TYR A 83 -6.07 13.93 -2.85
CA TYR A 83 -7.24 13.07 -2.59
C TYR A 83 -8.45 13.35 -3.50
N ARG A 84 -8.60 14.59 -3.98
CA ARG A 84 -9.70 14.99 -4.87
C ARG A 84 -9.58 14.37 -6.27
N TYR A 85 -8.37 14.11 -6.71
CA TYR A 85 -8.07 13.59 -8.05
C TYR A 85 -7.89 12.08 -8.02
N ALA A 86 -7.34 11.53 -6.92
CA ALA A 86 -6.95 10.14 -6.78
C ALA A 86 -8.02 9.15 -7.28
N LYS A 87 -9.28 9.32 -6.88
CA LYS A 87 -10.37 8.43 -7.30
C LYS A 87 -10.63 8.45 -8.81
N ASP A 88 -10.64 9.64 -9.41
CA ASP A 88 -10.92 9.78 -10.85
C ASP A 88 -9.74 9.34 -11.71
N VAL A 89 -8.51 9.53 -11.21
CA VAL A 89 -7.28 9.13 -11.90
C VAL A 89 -7.10 7.63 -11.85
N VAL A 90 -7.25 6.99 -10.68
CA VAL A 90 -7.03 5.54 -10.53
C VAL A 90 -7.96 4.73 -11.42
N ASP A 91 -9.22 5.13 -11.57
CA ASP A 91 -10.16 4.38 -12.40
C ASP A 91 -9.78 4.44 -13.89
N LYS A 92 -9.24 5.57 -14.35
CA LYS A 92 -8.76 5.69 -15.74
C LYS A 92 -7.47 4.91 -15.97
N LEU A 93 -6.55 4.96 -15.01
CA LEU A 93 -5.31 4.17 -15.04
C LEU A 93 -5.60 2.67 -15.03
N GLN A 94 -6.51 2.22 -14.17
CA GLN A 94 -6.95 0.82 -14.09
C GLN A 94 -7.57 0.36 -15.42
N ASN A 95 -8.44 1.17 -16.03
CA ASN A 95 -9.02 0.83 -17.33
C ASN A 95 -7.97 0.68 -18.43
N ASP A 96 -6.95 1.55 -18.47
CA ASP A 96 -5.84 1.40 -19.42
C ASP A 96 -5.01 0.14 -19.13
N PHE A 97 -4.74 -0.14 -17.85
CA PHE A 97 -3.95 -1.29 -17.43
C PHE A 97 -4.67 -2.62 -17.66
N ASP A 98 -5.98 -2.70 -17.44
CA ASP A 98 -6.78 -3.90 -17.72
C ASP A 98 -6.75 -4.27 -19.21
N LEU A 99 -6.67 -3.27 -20.09
CA LEU A 99 -6.60 -3.45 -21.53
C LEU A 99 -5.19 -3.77 -22.02
N ASN A 100 -4.17 -3.14 -21.43
CA ASN A 100 -2.80 -3.12 -21.97
C ASN A 100 -1.73 -3.75 -21.07
N GLY A 101 -2.06 -4.19 -19.85
CA GLY A 101 -1.11 -4.62 -18.83
C GLY A 101 -0.18 -5.75 -19.27
N LYS A 102 -0.72 -6.74 -19.99
CA LYS A 102 0.08 -7.83 -20.56
C LYS A 102 1.07 -7.32 -21.61
N TYR A 103 0.64 -6.38 -22.46
CA TYR A 103 1.51 -5.75 -23.43
C TYR A 103 2.64 -4.97 -22.76
N TYR A 104 2.37 -4.29 -21.63
CA TYR A 104 3.41 -3.58 -20.87
C TYR A 104 4.47 -4.51 -20.30
N ILE A 105 4.07 -5.67 -19.76
CA ILE A 105 5.01 -6.72 -19.33
C ILE A 105 5.80 -7.27 -20.53
N GLU A 106 5.13 -7.66 -21.61
CA GLU A 106 5.76 -8.28 -22.78
C GLU A 106 6.78 -7.36 -23.46
N THR A 107 6.48 -6.07 -23.53
CA THR A 107 7.35 -5.05 -24.14
C THR A 107 8.28 -4.38 -23.16
N ARG A 108 8.20 -4.72 -21.87
CA ARG A 108 8.95 -4.08 -20.77
C ARG A 108 8.86 -2.55 -20.83
N THR A 109 7.63 -2.04 -20.95
CA THR A 109 7.39 -0.59 -21.02
C THR A 109 8.00 0.08 -19.79
N GLN A 110 8.93 1.01 -20.01
CA GLN A 110 9.62 1.71 -18.93
C GLN A 110 8.66 2.64 -18.18
N THR A 111 8.92 2.85 -16.89
CA THR A 111 8.07 3.69 -16.03
C THR A 111 7.88 5.10 -16.61
N GLU A 112 8.95 5.73 -17.10
CA GLU A 112 8.90 7.07 -17.72
C GLU A 112 7.98 7.10 -18.97
N ASP A 113 8.08 6.09 -19.84
CA ASP A 113 7.24 5.97 -21.03
C ASP A 113 5.75 5.83 -20.67
N TYR A 114 5.46 5.05 -19.61
CA TYR A 114 4.11 4.90 -19.10
C TYR A 114 3.58 6.22 -18.54
N ILE A 115 4.36 6.93 -17.72
CA ILE A 115 3.99 8.25 -17.16
C ILE A 115 3.67 9.24 -18.28
N GLU A 116 4.55 9.40 -19.27
CA GLU A 116 4.34 10.33 -20.39
C GLU A 116 3.09 9.98 -21.21
N LYS A 117 2.84 8.68 -21.43
CA LYS A 117 1.61 8.23 -22.09
C LYS A 117 0.37 8.62 -21.29
N GLN A 118 0.34 8.34 -19.99
CA GLN A 118 -0.85 8.59 -19.18
C GLN A 118 -1.12 10.09 -18.98
N LYS A 119 -0.09 10.93 -18.76
CA LYS A 119 -0.28 12.38 -18.66
C LYS A 119 -0.93 12.97 -19.91
N ARG A 120 -0.50 12.53 -21.11
CA ARG A 120 -1.10 12.95 -22.38
C ARG A 120 -2.55 12.49 -22.53
N ASN A 121 -2.86 11.25 -22.15
CA ASN A 121 -4.19 10.68 -22.31
C ASN A 121 -5.22 11.25 -21.32
N LEU A 122 -4.77 11.52 -20.09
CA LEU A 122 -5.65 11.91 -18.99
C LEU A 122 -5.82 13.43 -18.86
N ALA A 123 -5.02 14.21 -19.60
CA ALA A 123 -4.98 15.67 -19.53
C ALA A 123 -4.88 16.16 -18.07
N LEU A 124 -4.01 15.53 -17.29
CA LEU A 124 -3.81 15.87 -15.88
C LEU A 124 -3.02 17.17 -15.80
N GLU A 125 -3.63 18.18 -15.20
CA GLU A 125 -2.92 19.38 -14.76
C GLU A 125 -2.23 19.04 -13.44
N THR A 126 -0.92 19.24 -13.39
CA THR A 126 -0.16 19.21 -12.13
C THR A 126 -0.52 20.46 -11.34
N ASP A 127 -1.01 20.30 -10.11
CA ASP A 127 -1.06 21.37 -9.11
C ASP A 127 -0.05 21.06 -7.99
N ASP A 128 0.25 22.06 -7.15
CA ASP A 128 1.22 21.93 -6.06
C ASP A 128 0.81 20.85 -5.02
N ASP A 129 -0.46 20.42 -5.04
CA ASP A 129 -1.03 19.45 -4.11
C ASP A 129 -1.09 18.02 -4.69
N PHE A 130 -0.74 17.80 -5.96
CA PHE A 130 -0.81 16.46 -6.55
C PHE A 130 0.39 16.16 -7.45
N ASP A 131 1.30 15.36 -6.92
CA ASP A 131 2.43 14.79 -7.65
C ASP A 131 1.94 13.66 -8.57
N VAL A 132 1.49 14.07 -9.77
CA VAL A 132 0.95 13.18 -10.79
C VAL A 132 1.97 12.12 -11.23
N ASP A 133 3.25 12.47 -11.29
CA ASP A 133 4.29 11.58 -11.80
C ASP A 133 4.54 10.47 -10.80
N TYR A 134 4.69 10.82 -9.52
CA TYR A 134 4.81 9.85 -8.43
C TYR A 134 3.57 8.95 -8.30
N TYR A 135 2.37 9.52 -8.48
CA TYR A 135 1.13 8.75 -8.42
C TYR A 135 1.02 7.71 -9.53
N ILE A 136 1.30 8.10 -10.78
CA ILE A 136 1.24 7.21 -11.94
C ILE A 136 2.33 6.14 -11.86
N GLN A 137 3.54 6.52 -11.44
CA GLN A 137 4.64 5.60 -11.20
C GLN A 137 4.22 4.51 -10.21
N THR A 138 3.77 4.92 -9.02
CA THR A 138 3.37 3.99 -7.96
C THR A 138 2.26 3.05 -8.41
N PHE A 139 1.25 3.59 -9.11
CA PHE A 139 0.17 2.78 -9.68
C PHE A 139 0.72 1.72 -10.64
N TYR A 140 1.61 2.11 -11.55
CA TYR A 140 2.17 1.22 -12.56
C TYR A 140 3.01 0.11 -11.94
N GLU A 141 3.88 0.45 -11.00
CA GLU A 141 4.73 -0.50 -10.29
C GLU A 141 3.93 -1.55 -9.53
N PHE A 142 2.92 -1.10 -8.78
CA PHE A 142 2.00 -1.98 -8.08
C PHE A 142 1.24 -2.89 -9.04
N SER A 143 0.73 -2.34 -10.14
CA SER A 143 -0.11 -3.07 -11.10
C SER A 143 0.69 -4.13 -11.87
N ILE A 144 1.93 -3.82 -12.25
CA ILE A 144 2.85 -4.79 -12.86
C ILE A 144 3.19 -5.92 -11.89
N ASN A 145 3.54 -5.59 -10.64
CA ASN A 145 3.80 -6.60 -9.61
C ASN A 145 2.59 -7.51 -9.39
N LYS A 146 1.39 -6.93 -9.26
CA LYS A 146 0.13 -7.69 -9.12
C LYS A 146 -0.09 -8.61 -10.31
N LEU A 147 -0.05 -8.09 -11.53
CA LEU A 147 -0.29 -8.87 -12.74
C LEU A 147 0.76 -9.98 -12.92
N ASN A 148 2.03 -9.69 -12.63
CA ASN A 148 3.05 -10.72 -12.67
C ASN A 148 2.75 -11.85 -11.67
N PHE A 149 2.44 -11.51 -10.42
CA PHE A 149 2.08 -12.50 -9.42
C PHE A 149 0.86 -13.35 -9.86
N GLU A 150 -0.15 -12.75 -10.47
CA GLU A 150 -1.31 -13.48 -11.01
C GLU A 150 -0.92 -14.45 -12.14
N LEU A 151 0.12 -14.14 -12.92
CA LEU A 151 0.58 -14.95 -14.05
C LEU A 151 1.60 -16.03 -13.65
N THR A 152 2.51 -15.72 -12.73
CA THR A 152 3.70 -16.54 -12.42
C THR A 152 3.78 -16.99 -10.98
N ASN A 153 3.00 -16.39 -10.08
CA ASN A 153 3.07 -16.56 -8.63
C ASN A 153 4.41 -16.08 -8.02
N GLU A 154 5.11 -15.17 -8.69
CA GLU A 154 6.34 -14.53 -8.20
C GLU A 154 6.04 -13.16 -7.59
N PHE A 155 6.57 -12.92 -6.39
CA PHE A 155 6.36 -11.71 -5.60
C PHE A 155 7.56 -10.76 -5.74
N GLY A 156 7.29 -9.45 -5.84
CA GLY A 156 8.33 -8.42 -5.87
C GLY A 156 9.25 -8.53 -7.10
N ALA A 157 8.69 -8.55 -8.30
CA ALA A 157 9.47 -8.84 -9.50
C ALA A 157 9.61 -7.64 -10.45
N PHE A 158 9.05 -6.47 -10.12
CA PHE A 158 9.04 -5.31 -11.03
C PHE A 158 10.40 -4.99 -11.65
N ARG A 159 11.45 -4.80 -10.84
CA ARG A 159 12.78 -4.44 -11.35
C ARG A 159 13.40 -5.53 -12.23
N GLU A 160 13.09 -6.79 -11.94
CA GLU A 160 13.56 -7.92 -12.76
C GLU A 160 12.84 -7.96 -14.11
N ILE A 161 11.55 -7.60 -14.14
CA ILE A 161 10.68 -7.66 -15.32
C ILE A 161 10.85 -6.44 -16.23
N ILE A 162 10.88 -5.24 -15.64
CA ILE A 162 10.85 -3.97 -16.36
C ILE A 162 12.27 -3.40 -16.54
N ASP A 163 13.08 -3.40 -15.48
CA ASP A 163 14.40 -2.75 -15.47
C ASP A 163 15.56 -3.70 -15.84
N ASP A 164 15.26 -4.99 -16.09
CA ASP A 164 16.23 -6.06 -16.39
C ASP A 164 17.30 -6.22 -15.29
N TRP A 165 16.94 -5.92 -14.03
CA TRP A 165 17.82 -6.16 -12.90
C TRP A 165 18.07 -7.67 -12.74
N PRO A 166 19.30 -8.09 -12.44
CA PRO A 166 19.58 -9.49 -12.17
C PRO A 166 18.71 -9.97 -11.01
N GLY A 167 18.14 -11.17 -11.18
CA GLY A 167 17.24 -11.76 -10.20
C GLY A 167 17.85 -11.83 -8.80
N ARG A 168 17.02 -11.70 -7.78
CA ARG A 168 17.50 -11.68 -6.39
C ARG A 168 17.97 -13.05 -5.92
N ASP A 169 19.12 -13.08 -5.25
CA ASP A 169 19.65 -14.30 -4.60
C ASP A 169 18.77 -14.78 -3.44
N GLN A 170 17.94 -13.91 -2.87
CA GLN A 170 16.98 -14.23 -1.81
C GLN A 170 15.63 -13.58 -2.07
N ILE A 171 14.57 -14.37 -1.94
CA ILE A 171 13.18 -13.90 -2.02
C ILE A 171 12.82 -13.30 -0.66
N SER A 172 12.45 -12.02 -0.64
CA SER A 172 11.95 -11.36 0.57
C SER A 172 10.65 -12.00 1.04
N PRO A 173 10.47 -12.27 2.35
CA PRO A 173 9.18 -12.60 2.90
C PRO A 173 8.14 -11.52 2.57
N VAL A 174 6.91 -11.92 2.26
CA VAL A 174 5.80 -10.97 2.06
C VAL A 174 5.50 -10.23 3.36
N VAL A 175 5.51 -10.94 4.50
CA VAL A 175 5.28 -10.40 5.84
C VAL A 175 6.39 -10.88 6.76
N TYR A 176 7.00 -9.92 7.46
CA TYR A 176 7.94 -10.13 8.55
C TYR A 176 7.16 -10.18 9.86
N ASP A 177 7.17 -11.35 10.52
CA ASP A 177 6.45 -11.56 11.78
C ASP A 177 7.34 -11.28 13.02
N GLU A 178 6.77 -11.46 14.21
CA GLU A 178 7.40 -11.23 15.52
C GLU A 178 8.69 -12.03 15.75
N THR A 179 8.96 -13.07 14.95
CA THR A 179 10.18 -13.88 15.07
C THR A 179 11.36 -13.27 14.33
N THR A 180 11.10 -12.42 13.33
CA THR A 180 12.11 -11.83 12.44
C THR A 180 12.89 -10.71 13.11
N ASP A 181 14.20 -10.62 12.84
CA ASP A 181 15.03 -9.52 13.35
C ASP A 181 14.70 -8.19 12.68
N GLU A 182 14.19 -8.23 11.44
CA GLU A 182 13.71 -7.07 10.69
C GLU A 182 12.60 -6.33 11.45
N LEU A 183 11.57 -7.05 11.91
CA LEU A 183 10.49 -6.44 12.69
C LEU A 183 10.99 -5.96 14.06
N LYS A 184 11.88 -6.70 14.72
CA LYS A 184 12.48 -6.26 16.00
C LYS A 184 13.26 -4.97 15.84
N GLY A 185 14.03 -4.84 14.76
CA GLY A 185 14.76 -3.62 14.41
C GLY A 185 13.79 -2.45 14.22
N ALA A 186 12.79 -2.63 13.35
CA ALA A 186 11.78 -1.60 13.09
C ALA A 186 11.03 -1.17 14.37
N LEU A 187 10.75 -2.10 15.30
CA LEU A 187 10.12 -1.78 16.59
C LEU A 187 11.05 -1.04 17.56
N ASN A 188 12.37 -1.15 17.41
CA ASN A 188 13.33 -0.38 18.23
C ASN A 188 13.45 1.07 17.74
N ASP A 189 13.32 1.29 16.44
CA ASP A 189 13.39 2.61 15.81
C ASP A 189 12.00 3.29 15.72
N TYR A 190 10.97 2.58 16.19
CA TYR A 190 9.58 3.04 16.17
C TYR A 190 9.30 4.08 17.25
N ASP A 191 9.07 5.33 16.80
CA ASP A 191 8.48 6.36 17.64
C ASP A 191 6.98 6.11 17.81
N LYS A 192 6.61 5.78 19.04
CA LYS A 192 5.23 5.47 19.40
C LYS A 192 4.33 6.71 19.16
N PRO A 193 3.26 6.59 18.38
CA PRO A 193 2.34 7.69 18.13
C PRO A 193 1.61 8.04 19.42
N ASP A 194 1.31 9.34 19.58
CA ASP A 194 0.54 9.86 20.70
C ASP A 194 -0.95 9.51 20.54
N ILE A 195 -1.28 8.25 20.80
CA ILE A 195 -2.65 7.71 20.77
C ILE A 195 -2.99 7.14 22.15
N ASP A 196 -4.18 7.50 22.65
CA ASP A 196 -4.74 6.91 23.87
C ASP A 196 -4.69 5.38 23.85
N ASN A 197 -4.11 4.79 24.90
CA ASN A 197 -4.05 3.34 25.10
C ASN A 197 -3.28 2.59 24.00
N ILE A 198 -2.28 3.21 23.37
CA ILE A 198 -1.40 2.56 22.40
C ILE A 198 -0.74 1.27 22.95
N ASP A 199 -0.51 1.17 24.27
CA ASP A 199 -0.03 -0.06 24.93
C ASP A 199 -0.99 -1.26 24.82
N THR A 200 -2.23 -1.03 24.39
CA THR A 200 -3.23 -2.10 24.19
C THR A 200 -3.18 -2.71 22.79
N PHE A 201 -2.29 -2.23 21.93
CA PHE A 201 -2.11 -2.72 20.58
C PHE A 201 -1.04 -3.83 20.56
N GLU A 202 -1.39 -4.95 19.95
CA GLU A 202 -0.50 -6.06 19.68
C GLU A 202 0.07 -5.94 18.27
N VAL A 203 1.36 -6.22 18.08
CA VAL A 203 1.98 -6.24 16.75
C VAL A 203 1.42 -7.42 15.94
N ILE A 204 1.09 -7.15 14.68
CA ILE A 204 0.66 -8.15 13.70
C ILE A 204 1.81 -8.54 12.77
N GLY A 205 2.56 -7.55 12.28
CA GLY A 205 3.74 -7.78 11.44
C GLY A 205 4.20 -6.51 10.72
N LYS A 206 5.23 -6.67 9.89
CA LYS A 206 5.77 -5.66 8.98
C LYS A 206 5.72 -6.17 7.55
N ILE A 207 5.50 -5.27 6.60
CA ILE A 207 5.81 -5.52 5.19
C ILE A 207 6.82 -4.48 4.71
N VAL A 208 7.58 -4.84 3.68
CA VAL A 208 8.54 -3.93 3.04
C VAL A 208 7.90 -3.29 1.82
N GLY A 209 7.80 -1.96 1.81
CA GLY A 209 7.05 -1.22 0.79
C GLY A 209 7.65 -1.36 -0.61
N PHE A 210 8.98 -1.35 -0.68
CA PHE A 210 9.76 -1.54 -1.89
C PHE A 210 9.37 -2.80 -2.69
N GLU A 211 8.92 -3.87 -2.04
CA GLU A 211 8.51 -5.09 -2.73
C GLU A 211 7.25 -4.91 -3.58
N PHE A 212 6.41 -3.94 -3.22
CA PHE A 212 5.15 -3.66 -3.90
C PHE A 212 5.29 -2.54 -4.94
N PHE A 213 6.20 -1.59 -4.71
CA PHE A 213 6.28 -0.33 -5.47
C PHE A 213 7.68 0.01 -5.99
N THR A 214 8.74 -0.75 -5.70
CA THR A 214 10.16 -0.40 -6.02
C THR A 214 10.74 0.86 -5.39
N ASP A 215 9.89 1.68 -4.79
CA ASP A 215 10.21 2.69 -3.79
C ASP A 215 8.98 2.86 -2.89
N GLY A 216 9.14 2.76 -1.58
CA GLY A 216 7.98 2.87 -0.71
C GLY A 216 8.17 2.62 0.76
N ASN A 217 7.24 3.20 1.52
CA ASN A 217 7.22 3.09 2.96
C ASN A 217 6.90 1.67 3.40
N ASP A 218 7.66 1.20 4.37
CA ASP A 218 7.36 0.00 5.12
C ASP A 218 6.11 0.21 5.96
N ILE A 219 5.33 -0.85 6.15
CA ILE A 219 4.09 -0.78 6.92
C ILE A 219 4.18 -1.69 8.11
N LEU A 220 4.05 -1.11 9.30
CA LEU A 220 3.87 -1.84 10.55
C LEU A 220 2.39 -1.89 10.90
N LEU A 221 1.87 -3.09 11.13
CA LEU A 221 0.47 -3.29 11.44
C LEU A 221 0.29 -3.73 12.89
N PHE A 222 -0.61 -3.06 13.59
CA PHE A 222 -0.97 -3.36 14.96
C PHE A 222 -2.47 -3.53 15.12
N TYR A 223 -2.86 -4.34 16.10
CA TYR A 223 -4.25 -4.67 16.39
C TYR A 223 -4.58 -4.48 17.87
N SER A 224 -5.65 -3.75 18.16
CA SER A 224 -6.22 -3.66 19.52
C SER A 224 -7.42 -4.59 19.64
N ARG A 225 -7.56 -5.24 20.81
CA ARG A 225 -8.73 -6.09 21.14
C ARG A 225 -10.06 -5.33 21.16
N SER A 226 -10.01 -4.00 21.13
CA SER A 226 -11.16 -3.11 20.88
C SER A 226 -11.63 -3.09 19.41
N CYS A 227 -11.12 -3.99 18.57
CA CYS A 227 -11.39 -4.07 17.12
C CYS A 227 -10.89 -2.86 16.35
N LYS A 228 -9.67 -2.39 16.68
CA LYS A 228 -8.99 -1.32 15.96
C LYS A 228 -7.72 -1.83 15.29
N ILE A 229 -7.40 -1.24 14.15
CA ILE A 229 -6.15 -1.44 13.44
C ILE A 229 -5.40 -0.12 13.39
N LEU A 230 -4.15 -0.17 13.76
CA LEU A 230 -3.21 0.93 13.61
C LEU A 230 -2.19 0.53 12.54
N CYS A 231 -2.17 1.30 11.46
CA CYS A 231 -1.24 1.17 10.36
C CYS A 231 -0.21 2.29 10.50
N ILE A 232 1.06 1.95 10.67
CA ILE A 232 2.15 2.92 10.74
C ILE A 232 2.92 2.88 9.43
N ASN A 233 3.11 4.05 8.85
CA ASN A 233 3.96 4.27 7.70
C ASN A 233 5.37 4.54 8.24
N SER A 234 6.31 3.64 7.96
CA SER A 234 7.71 3.79 8.32
C SER A 234 8.50 4.08 7.05
N TYR A 235 9.13 5.25 6.99
CA TYR A 235 10.14 5.50 5.97
C TYR A 235 11.36 4.62 6.28
N SER A 236 11.78 3.81 5.31
CA SER A 236 12.93 2.90 5.41
C SER A 236 14.19 3.52 4.83
#